data_AF-A0A355IZH4-F1
#
_entry.id   AF-A0A355IZH4-F1
#
_cell.length_a   1.000
_cell.length_b   1.000
_cell.length_c   1.000
_cell.angle_alpha   90.00
_cell.angle_beta   90.00
_cell.angle_gamma   90.00
#
_symmetry.space_group_name_H-M   'P 1'
#
loop_
_entity.id
_entity.type
_entity.pdbx_description
1 polymer ?
#
loop_
_entity_poly.entity_id
_entity_poly.type
_entity_poly.pdbx_seq_one_letter_code
_entity_poly.pdbx_strand_id
1 'polypeptide(L)'
;MKRRTFIRNTIWGTAGIAAGTSALVSCTGARSIEKPVIAVIGCGARGTELALKACQASADVTIKYVCDVNKNRSAKAASEIQKVLGYLPAVADHLKTVLGDKEVNAVIVATPDHWHALATIMACQAGKDVFVEA
;
A
#
# COMPACT_ATOMS: atom_id res chain seq x y z
N MET A 1 -10.61 -51.45 5.72
CA MET A 1 -11.57 -50.69 4.88
C MET A 1 -11.51 -51.22 3.44
N LYS A 2 -12.64 -51.54 2.80
CA LYS A 2 -12.67 -52.10 1.43
C LYS A 2 -12.65 -50.97 0.39
N ARG A 3 -11.60 -50.90 -0.45
CA ARG A 3 -11.38 -49.88 -1.51
C ARG A 3 -12.62 -49.54 -2.35
N ARG A 4 -13.46 -50.53 -2.65
CA ARG A 4 -14.70 -50.36 -3.42
C ARG A 4 -15.76 -49.49 -2.74
N THR A 5 -15.79 -49.45 -1.40
CA THR A 5 -16.75 -48.65 -0.65
C THR A 5 -16.33 -47.18 -0.59
N PHE A 6 -15.01 -46.92 -0.64
CA PHE A 6 -14.46 -45.56 -0.65
C PHE A 6 -14.78 -44.84 -1.96
N ILE A 7 -14.50 -45.47 -3.12
CA ILE A 7 -14.78 -44.89 -4.45
C ILE A 7 -16.28 -44.60 -4.62
N ARG A 8 -17.15 -45.51 -4.14
CA ARG A 8 -18.60 -45.33 -4.20
C ARG A 8 -19.07 -44.15 -3.33
N ASN A 9 -18.45 -43.89 -2.19
CA ASN A 9 -18.76 -42.73 -1.35
C ASN A 9 -18.20 -41.42 -1.92
N THR A 10 -17.09 -41.45 -2.67
CA THR A 10 -16.54 -40.26 -3.35
C THR A 10 -17.48 -39.74 -4.45
N ILE A 11 -18.15 -40.63 -5.19
CA ILE A 11 -19.08 -40.24 -6.28
C ILE A 11 -20.35 -39.55 -5.74
N TRP A 12 -20.84 -39.97 -4.57
CA TRP A 12 -22.02 -39.35 -3.95
C TRP A 12 -21.70 -38.02 -3.23
N GLY A 13 -20.45 -37.80 -2.83
CA GLY A 13 -20.00 -36.56 -2.17
C GLY A 13 -19.77 -35.38 -3.13
N THR A 14 -19.59 -35.63 -4.43
CA THR A 14 -19.26 -34.60 -5.44
C THR A 14 -20.46 -34.00 -6.18
N ALA A 15 -21.66 -34.59 -6.06
CA ALA A 15 -22.85 -34.04 -6.70
C ALA A 15 -23.30 -32.67 -6.12
N GLY A 16 -22.77 -32.26 -4.96
CA GLY A 16 -23.06 -30.98 -4.31
C GLY A 16 -22.15 -29.82 -4.71
N ILE A 17 -21.10 -30.03 -5.52
CA ILE A 17 -20.13 -28.96 -5.86
C ILE A 17 -20.40 -28.36 -7.25
N ALA A 18 -21.18 -29.03 -8.10
CA ALA A 18 -21.46 -28.55 -9.46
C ALA A 18 -22.43 -27.35 -9.56
N ALA A 19 -23.07 -26.93 -8.45
CA ALA A 19 -23.96 -25.77 -8.41
C ALA A 19 -23.30 -24.50 -7.80
N GLY A 20 -22.01 -24.54 -7.46
CA GLY A 20 -21.32 -23.45 -6.75
C GLY A 20 -20.13 -22.82 -7.48
N THR A 21 -19.78 -23.27 -8.69
CA THR A 21 -18.60 -22.79 -9.43
C THR A 21 -18.93 -21.74 -10.50
N SER A 22 -19.94 -20.92 -10.26
CA SER A 22 -20.20 -19.68 -11.01
C SER A 22 -19.71 -18.46 -10.23
N ALA A 23 -18.53 -18.56 -9.64
CA ALA A 23 -17.74 -17.38 -9.29
C ALA A 23 -16.51 -17.41 -10.17
N LEU A 24 -16.72 -17.20 -11.48
CA LEU A 24 -15.70 -16.60 -12.32
C LEU A 24 -15.26 -15.35 -11.57
N VAL A 25 -14.05 -15.38 -11.00
CA VAL A 25 -13.38 -14.19 -10.52
C VAL A 25 -13.24 -13.31 -11.75
N SER A 26 -14.21 -12.41 -11.92
CA SER A 26 -14.18 -11.39 -12.93
C SER A 26 -13.04 -10.46 -12.52
N CYS A 27 -11.83 -10.76 -12.99
CA CYS A 27 -10.71 -9.83 -13.00
C CYS A 27 -10.95 -8.72 -14.04
N THR A 28 -12.18 -8.20 -14.09
CA THR A 28 -12.57 -6.98 -14.80
C THR A 28 -12.53 -5.77 -13.87
N GLY A 29 -11.83 -5.90 -12.73
CA GLY A 29 -11.45 -4.78 -11.90
C GLY A 29 -10.34 -3.98 -12.57
N ALA A 30 -10.58 -3.41 -13.75
CA ALA A 30 -10.05 -2.10 -14.01
C ALA A 30 -10.66 -1.22 -12.91
N ARG A 31 -9.98 -1.13 -11.75
CA ARG A 31 -10.32 -0.12 -10.75
C ARG A 31 -10.40 1.16 -11.56
N SER A 32 -11.52 1.87 -11.46
CA SER A 32 -11.52 3.30 -11.75
C SER A 32 -10.21 3.85 -11.24
N ILE A 33 -9.48 4.62 -12.05
CA ILE A 33 -8.20 5.22 -11.65
C ILE A 33 -8.55 6.20 -10.51
N GLU A 34 -8.69 5.65 -9.31
CA GLU A 34 -8.90 6.38 -8.08
C GLU A 34 -7.58 7.07 -7.82
N LYS A 35 -7.66 8.38 -7.58
CA LYS A 35 -6.50 9.21 -7.26
C LYS A 35 -5.73 8.54 -6.11
N PRO A 36 -4.52 8.02 -6.34
CA PRO A 36 -3.82 7.29 -5.30
C PRO A 36 -3.46 8.25 -4.17
N VAL A 37 -3.92 7.92 -2.97
CA VAL A 37 -3.55 8.60 -1.75
C VAL A 37 -2.29 7.94 -1.22
N ILE A 38 -1.18 8.66 -1.29
CA ILE A 38 0.13 8.15 -0.94
C ILE A 38 0.65 8.77 0.35
N ALA A 39 1.57 8.05 0.99
CA ALA A 39 2.34 8.55 2.10
C ALA A 39 3.83 8.28 1.90
N VAL A 40 4.66 9.16 2.47
CA VAL A 40 6.13 9.05 2.42
C VAL A 40 6.62 8.61 3.79
N ILE A 41 7.35 7.50 3.87
CA ILE A 41 7.96 6.96 5.08
C ILE A 41 9.48 7.11 4.94
N GLY A 42 10.07 7.96 5.76
CA GLY A 42 11.45 8.45 5.59
C GLY A 42 11.45 9.70 4.71
N CYS A 43 11.49 10.88 5.34
CA CYS A 43 11.31 12.17 4.68
C CYS A 43 12.58 13.00 4.74
N GLY A 44 13.73 12.33 4.56
CA GLY A 44 15.00 12.99 4.27
C GLY A 44 15.01 13.63 2.87
N ALA A 45 16.19 14.01 2.40
CA ALA A 45 16.36 14.62 1.08
C ALA A 45 15.77 13.73 -0.04
N ARG A 46 16.11 12.43 -0.02
CA ARG A 46 15.63 11.44 -1.00
C ARG A 46 14.12 11.22 -0.96
N GLY A 47 13.56 10.98 0.22
CA GLY A 47 12.11 10.82 0.36
C GLY A 47 11.31 12.05 -0.09
N THR A 48 11.80 13.26 0.21
CA THR A 48 11.18 14.50 -0.26
C THR A 48 11.28 14.63 -1.78
N GLU A 49 12.43 14.35 -2.37
CA GLU A 49 12.62 14.38 -3.82
C GLU A 49 11.70 13.39 -4.54
N LEU A 50 11.59 12.16 -4.02
CA LEU A 50 10.69 11.13 -4.57
C LEU A 50 9.22 11.54 -4.47
N ALA A 51 8.82 12.16 -3.37
CA ALA A 51 7.48 12.70 -3.19
C ALA A 51 7.16 13.76 -4.27
N LEU A 52 8.08 14.70 -4.49
CA LEU A 52 7.93 15.75 -5.49
C LEU A 52 7.91 15.18 -6.92
N LYS A 53 8.76 14.18 -7.20
CA LYS A 53 8.75 13.46 -8.49
C LYS A 53 7.44 12.71 -8.71
N ALA A 54 6.86 12.11 -7.68
CA ALA A 54 5.54 11.47 -7.77
C ALA A 54 4.46 12.49 -8.15
N CYS A 55 4.47 13.69 -7.54
CA CYS A 55 3.56 14.78 -7.91
C CYS A 55 3.76 15.26 -9.36
N GLN A 56 4.99 15.27 -9.86
CA GLN A 56 5.29 15.68 -11.23
C GLN A 56 4.90 14.61 -12.26
N ALA A 57 5.06 13.33 -11.91
CA ALA A 57 4.76 12.22 -12.79
C ALA A 57 3.25 12.02 -13.01
N SER A 58 2.41 12.48 -12.08
CA SER A 58 0.96 12.31 -12.16
C SER A 58 0.23 13.42 -11.43
N ALA A 59 -0.62 14.15 -12.15
CA ALA A 59 -1.42 15.25 -11.61
C ALA A 59 -2.48 14.80 -10.59
N ASP A 60 -2.77 13.49 -10.55
CA ASP A 60 -3.82 12.90 -9.70
C ASP A 60 -3.30 12.22 -8.43
N VAL A 61 -2.06 12.49 -8.02
CA VAL A 61 -1.49 11.94 -6.78
C VAL A 61 -1.80 12.86 -5.59
N THR A 62 -2.31 12.28 -4.51
CA THR A 62 -2.53 12.99 -3.24
C THR A 62 -1.51 12.53 -2.21
N ILE A 63 -0.73 13.43 -1.61
CA ILE A 63 0.19 13.08 -0.52
C ILE A 63 -0.48 13.41 0.81
N LYS A 64 -0.97 12.38 1.50
CA LYS A 64 -1.67 12.56 2.78
C LYS A 64 -0.70 12.71 3.95
N TYR A 65 0.35 11.89 3.98
CA TYR A 65 1.31 11.87 5.09
C TYR A 65 2.76 12.00 4.66
N VAL A 66 3.51 12.68 5.51
CA VAL A 66 4.97 12.74 5.54
C VAL A 66 5.39 12.21 6.90
N CYS A 67 6.09 11.06 6.92
CA CYS A 67 6.43 10.33 8.12
C CYS A 67 7.95 10.23 8.33
N ASP A 68 8.45 10.81 9.42
CA ASP A 68 9.86 10.70 9.81
C ASP A 68 9.98 10.76 11.33
N VAL A 69 10.94 10.01 11.89
CA VAL A 69 11.25 10.07 13.33
C VAL A 69 11.85 11.43 13.72
N ASN A 70 12.49 12.11 12.78
CA ASN A 70 13.04 13.45 12.97
C ASN A 70 12.01 14.51 12.53
N LYS A 71 11.42 15.19 13.52
CA LYS A 71 10.40 16.22 13.34
C LYS A 71 10.84 17.39 12.46
N ASN A 72 12.13 17.73 12.47
CA ASN A 72 12.65 18.81 11.63
C ASN A 72 12.65 18.40 10.15
N ARG A 73 12.89 17.11 9.86
CA ARG A 73 12.86 16.58 8.49
C ARG A 73 11.43 16.50 7.97
N SER A 74 10.52 15.93 8.74
CA SER A 74 9.11 15.82 8.33
C SER A 74 8.45 17.19 8.17
N ALA A 75 8.72 18.16 9.05
CA ALA A 75 8.23 19.53 8.90
C ALA A 75 8.78 20.21 7.63
N LYS A 76 10.08 20.05 7.35
CA LYS A 76 10.69 20.59 6.13
C LYS A 76 10.10 19.96 4.87
N ALA A 77 9.98 18.63 4.85
CA ALA A 77 9.41 17.91 3.71
C ALA A 77 7.95 18.31 3.47
N ALA A 78 7.13 18.44 4.51
CA ALA A 78 5.75 18.91 4.40
C ALA A 78 5.68 20.33 3.80
N SER A 79 6.58 21.23 4.20
CA SER A 79 6.66 22.58 3.63
C SER A 79 7.08 22.59 2.15
N GLU A 80 8.05 21.76 1.75
CA GLU A 80 8.45 21.67 0.34
C GLU A 80 7.32 21.08 -0.53
N ILE A 81 6.63 20.05 -0.04
CA ILE A 81 5.51 19.44 -0.74
C ILE A 81 4.33 20.42 -0.83
N GLN A 82 4.09 21.22 0.22
CA GLN A 82 3.03 22.24 0.23
C GLN A 82 3.19 23.26 -0.89
N LYS A 83 4.43 23.65 -1.23
CA LYS A 83 4.69 24.61 -2.32
C LYS A 83 4.23 24.07 -3.69
N VAL A 84 4.21 22.75 -3.87
CA VAL A 84 3.84 22.11 -5.13
C VAL A 84 2.35 21.74 -5.16
N LEU A 85 1.84 21.17 -4.07
CA LEU A 85 0.46 20.67 -4.00
C LEU A 85 -0.56 21.73 -3.56
N GLY A 86 -0.12 22.85 -2.99
CA GLY A 86 -0.99 23.92 -2.49
C GLY A 86 -1.66 23.62 -1.13
N TYR A 87 -1.46 22.43 -0.56
CA TYR A 87 -1.92 22.06 0.78
C TYR A 87 -0.80 21.42 1.59
N LEU A 88 -0.92 21.46 2.92
CA LEU A 88 0.08 20.91 3.83
C LEU A 88 -0.25 19.43 4.15
N PRO A 89 0.62 18.47 3.78
CA PRO A 89 0.45 17.07 4.19
C PRO A 89 0.52 16.93 5.71
N ALA A 90 -0.18 15.94 6.26
CA ALA A 90 -0.10 15.64 7.68
C ALA A 90 1.27 15.05 8.04
N VAL A 91 1.80 15.45 9.19
CA VAL A 91 3.06 14.93 9.72
C VAL A 91 2.78 13.75 10.65
N ALA A 92 3.45 12.63 10.41
CA ALA A 92 3.42 11.47 11.30
C ALA A 92 4.81 11.20 11.88
N ASP A 93 4.87 10.95 13.19
CA ASP A 93 6.14 10.62 13.87
C ASP A 93 6.49 9.12 13.73
N HIS A 94 5.49 8.28 13.42
CA HIS A 94 5.62 6.82 13.42
C HIS A 94 4.91 6.20 12.21
N LEU A 95 5.59 5.24 11.58
CA LEU A 95 5.07 4.54 10.41
C LEU A 95 3.74 3.81 10.69
N LYS A 96 3.52 3.33 11.91
CA LYS A 96 2.28 2.65 12.30
C LYS A 96 1.04 3.54 12.16
N THR A 97 1.18 4.85 12.36
CA THR A 97 0.10 5.82 12.17
C THR A 97 -0.32 5.85 10.70
N VAL A 98 0.65 5.89 9.79
CA VAL A 98 0.42 5.88 8.34
C VAL A 98 -0.18 4.54 7.89
N LEU A 99 0.38 3.42 8.37
CA LEU A 99 -0.07 2.09 7.96
C LEU A 99 -1.47 1.74 8.47
N GLY A 100 -1.86 2.27 9.63
CA GLY A 100 -3.20 2.07 10.21
C GLY A 100 -4.31 2.87 9.49
N ASP A 101 -3.96 3.88 8.71
CA ASP A 101 -4.93 4.69 7.99
C ASP A 101 -5.39 3.98 6.70
N LYS A 102 -6.67 3.64 6.64
CA LYS A 102 -7.27 2.93 5.49
C LYS A 102 -7.36 3.79 4.23
N GLU A 103 -7.32 5.12 4.35
CA GLU A 103 -7.37 6.02 3.21
C GLU A 103 -6.04 6.07 2.45
N VAL A 104 -4.92 5.73 3.09
CA VAL A 104 -3.62 5.60 2.40
C VAL A 104 -3.63 4.33 1.55
N ASN A 105 -3.45 4.46 0.24
CA ASN A 105 -3.40 3.34 -0.70
C ASN A 105 -1.99 2.79 -0.88
N ALA A 106 -1.00 3.69 -0.99
CA ALA A 106 0.38 3.33 -1.26
C ALA A 106 1.38 4.09 -0.38
N VAL A 107 2.57 3.53 -0.20
CA VAL A 107 3.66 4.17 0.53
C VAL A 107 4.95 4.19 -0.28
N ILE A 108 5.67 5.30 -0.18
CA ILE A 108 7.06 5.45 -0.61
C ILE A 108 7.93 5.21 0.63
N VAL A 109 8.72 4.15 0.62
CA VAL A 109 9.68 3.83 1.68
C VAL A 109 11.05 4.35 1.24
N ALA A 110 11.51 5.42 1.89
CA ALA A 110 12.82 6.05 1.70
C ALA A 110 13.52 6.25 3.07
N THR A 111 13.42 5.22 3.92
CA THR A 111 14.13 5.12 5.19
C THR A 111 15.60 4.74 4.95
N PRO A 112 16.48 4.66 5.96
CA PRO A 112 17.80 4.06 5.76
C PRO A 112 17.69 2.56 5.38
N ASP A 113 18.69 2.03 4.68
CA ASP A 113 18.69 0.67 4.10
C ASP A 113 18.27 -0.43 5.08
N HIS A 114 18.73 -0.34 6.33
CA HIS A 114 18.43 -1.32 7.38
C HIS A 114 16.96 -1.32 7.83
N TRP A 115 16.17 -0.30 7.45
CA TRP A 115 14.73 -0.21 7.68
C TRP A 115 13.88 -0.48 6.44
N HIS A 116 14.45 -0.53 5.23
CA HIS A 116 13.70 -0.76 3.99
C HIS A 116 12.86 -2.05 4.05
N ALA A 117 13.52 -3.18 4.32
CA ALA A 117 12.84 -4.47 4.35
C ALA A 117 11.72 -4.51 5.40
N LEU A 118 11.98 -4.04 6.62
CA LEU A 118 11.01 -4.06 7.70
C LEU A 118 9.80 -3.16 7.41
N ALA A 119 10.04 -1.92 6.96
CA ALA A 119 8.97 -0.99 6.61
C ALA A 119 8.11 -1.51 5.44
N THR A 120 8.73 -2.07 4.41
CA THR A 120 8.04 -2.67 3.27
C THR A 120 7.19 -3.87 3.70
N ILE A 121 7.72 -4.79 4.51
CA ILE A 121 6.95 -5.93 5.02
C ILE A 121 5.73 -5.45 5.80
N MET A 122 5.91 -4.49 6.72
CA MET A 122 4.81 -3.93 7.51
C MET A 122 3.75 -3.26 6.63
N ALA A 123 4.17 -2.54 5.59
CA ALA A 123 3.27 -1.89 4.65
C ALA A 123 2.45 -2.91 3.83
N CYS A 124 3.10 -3.96 3.31
CA CYS A 124 2.43 -5.05 2.62
C CYS A 124 1.43 -5.77 3.53
N GLN A 125 1.80 -6.02 4.79
CA GLN A 125 0.88 -6.61 5.79
C GLN A 125 -0.32 -5.72 6.08
N ALA A 126 -0.16 -4.39 6.01
CA ALA A 126 -1.23 -3.42 6.13
C ALA A 126 -2.05 -3.26 4.83
N GLY A 127 -1.77 -4.05 3.80
CA GLY A 127 -2.47 -4.04 2.52
C GLY A 127 -2.20 -2.78 1.68
N LYS A 128 -1.02 -2.18 1.85
CA LYS A 128 -0.59 -1.00 1.10
C LYS A 128 0.26 -1.42 -0.11
N ASP A 129 0.13 -0.70 -1.21
CA ASP A 129 1.10 -0.79 -2.30
C ASP A 129 2.41 -0.13 -1.87
N VAL A 130 3.55 -0.68 -2.29
CA VAL A 130 4.86 -0.22 -1.81
C VAL A 130 5.80 0.09 -2.96
N PHE A 131 6.33 1.31 -2.95
CA PHE A 131 7.57 1.66 -3.63
C PHE A 131 8.68 1.76 -2.58
N VAL A 132 9.81 1.12 -2.81
CA VAL A 132 10.96 1.16 -1.91
C VAL A 132 12.18 1.71 -2.65
N GLU A 133 12.89 2.64 -2.01
CA GLU A 133 14.16 3.17 -2.53
C GLU A 133 15.25 2.10 -2.52
N ALA A 134 16.24 2.26 -3.39
CA ALA A 134 17.34 1.30 -3.57
C ALA A 134 18.53 1.62 -2.66
#